data_AF-A0A7C5VY12-F1
#
_entry.id   AF-A0A7C5VY12-F1
#
_cell.length_a   1.000
_cell.length_b   1.000
_cell.length_c   1.000
_cell.angle_alpha   90.00
_cell.angle_beta   90.00
_cell.angle_gamma   90.00
#
_symmetry.space_group_name_H-M   'P 1'
#
loop_
_entity.id
_entity.type
_entity.pdbx_description
1 polymer ?
#
loop_
_entity_poly.entity_id
_entity_poly.type
_entity_poly.pdbx_seq_one_letter_code
_entity_poly.pdbx_strand_id
1 'polypeptide(L)'
;MSGARPGNPPRTASPSEMFKPPTAEELDQIIINGDPTTLVQVAERVGRDLARPGGNSRSADALATSQIRSVFGKVRELEMQLRSLSPSERELTPEIYRELQLLRPKLAYQAARATGKGVTWLKQTLEPAIERVGRDRQRFRNFVDFFEAILAYHKANGGQ
;
A
#
# COMPACT_ATOMS: atom_id res chain seq x y z
N MET A 1 33.63 32.26 33.63
CA MET A 1 32.75 32.92 32.63
C MET A 1 32.57 31.99 31.46
N SER A 2 31.32 31.79 31.09
CA SER A 2 30.80 30.85 30.09
C SER A 2 31.17 31.28 28.66
N GLY A 3 31.46 30.32 27.77
CA GLY A 3 31.62 30.54 26.34
C GLY A 3 31.10 29.32 25.57
N ALA A 4 29.96 29.50 24.91
CA ALA A 4 29.10 28.45 24.35
C ALA A 4 29.72 27.68 23.17
N ARG A 5 29.38 26.39 23.07
CA ARG A 5 29.59 25.56 21.87
C ARG A 5 28.52 25.90 20.82
N PRO A 6 28.85 25.94 19.52
CA PRO A 6 27.84 26.12 18.48
C PRO A 6 26.96 24.86 18.39
N GLY A 7 25.68 25.01 18.70
CA GLY A 7 24.68 23.98 18.47
C GLY A 7 24.49 23.79 16.97
N ASN A 8 24.73 22.57 16.50
CA ASN A 8 24.33 22.17 15.16
C ASN A 8 22.79 22.07 15.16
N PRO A 9 22.05 22.71 14.22
CA PRO A 9 20.60 22.55 14.18
C PRO A 9 20.26 21.08 13.89
N PRO A 10 19.17 20.53 14.44
CA PRO A 10 18.70 19.22 14.02
C PRO A 10 18.37 19.30 12.53
N ARG A 11 18.95 18.40 11.74
CA ARG A 11 18.50 18.16 10.36
C ARG A 11 17.07 17.62 10.45
N THR A 12 16.10 18.53 10.41
CA THR A 12 14.72 18.18 10.08
C THR A 12 14.77 17.63 8.66
N ALA A 13 14.67 16.31 8.52
CA ALA A 13 14.44 15.67 7.23
C ALA A 13 13.29 16.41 6.53
N SER A 14 13.49 16.76 5.27
CA SER A 14 12.49 17.51 4.51
C SER A 14 11.18 16.70 4.42
N PRO A 15 9.99 17.34 4.37
CA PRO A 15 8.70 16.64 4.31
C PRO A 15 8.55 15.63 3.15
N SER A 16 9.43 15.71 2.16
CA SER A 16 9.55 14.83 1.00
C SER A 16 10.27 13.50 1.26
N GLU A 17 10.85 13.27 2.45
CA GLU A 17 11.64 12.06 2.76
C GLU A 17 10.90 10.97 3.56
N MET A 18 9.66 11.21 4.01
CA MET A 18 9.01 10.34 5.01
C MET A 18 8.33 9.08 4.45
N PHE A 19 7.93 9.09 3.17
CA PHE A 19 7.27 7.96 2.50
C PHE A 19 7.70 7.89 1.04
N LYS A 20 8.13 6.71 0.58
CA LYS A 20 8.52 6.46 -0.81
C LYS A 20 7.52 5.50 -1.46
N PRO A 21 6.58 5.98 -2.29
CA PRO A 21 5.67 5.08 -2.99
C PRO A 21 6.45 4.15 -3.94
N PRO A 22 5.90 2.98 -4.29
CA PRO A 22 6.46 2.15 -5.35
C PRO A 22 6.61 2.93 -6.66
N THR A 23 7.71 2.71 -7.37
CA THR A 23 7.89 3.25 -8.72
C THR A 23 7.04 2.49 -9.73
N ALA A 24 6.86 3.06 -10.92
CA ALA A 24 6.17 2.39 -12.01
C ALA A 24 6.84 1.04 -12.36
N GLU A 25 8.17 1.02 -12.39
CA GLU A 25 8.97 -0.16 -12.73
C GLU A 25 8.87 -1.25 -11.65
N GLU A 26 8.94 -0.88 -10.37
CA GLU A 26 8.71 -1.80 -9.26
C GLU A 26 7.31 -2.43 -9.35
N LEU A 27 6.29 -1.62 -9.63
CA LEU A 27 4.93 -2.13 -9.77
C LEU A 27 4.75 -3.01 -11.02
N ASP A 28 5.46 -2.75 -12.10
CA ASP A 28 5.43 -3.62 -13.28
C ASP A 28 6.07 -4.98 -12.97
N GLN A 29 7.21 -5.00 -12.26
CA GLN A 29 7.83 -6.24 -11.81
C GLN A 29 6.91 -7.04 -10.89
N ILE A 30 6.24 -6.39 -9.95
CA ILE A 30 5.35 -7.05 -9.00
C ILE A 30 4.07 -7.53 -9.67
N ILE A 31 3.35 -6.63 -10.34
CA ILE A 31 1.98 -6.91 -10.79
C ILE A 31 1.97 -7.64 -12.12
N ILE A 32 2.79 -7.21 -13.09
CA ILE A 32 2.78 -7.76 -14.45
C ILE A 32 3.67 -9.00 -14.53
N ASN A 33 4.89 -8.92 -14.01
CA ASN A 33 5.87 -10.00 -14.13
C ASN A 33 5.79 -11.01 -12.98
N GLY A 34 5.16 -10.64 -11.85
CA GLY A 34 5.01 -11.52 -10.69
C GLY A 34 6.34 -11.80 -9.97
N ASP A 35 7.28 -10.86 -9.96
CA ASP A 35 8.57 -11.05 -9.27
C ASP A 35 8.38 -11.02 -7.74
N PRO A 36 8.58 -12.16 -7.05
CA PRO A 36 8.41 -12.23 -5.60
C PRO A 36 9.48 -11.45 -4.84
N THR A 37 10.68 -11.25 -5.42
CA THR A 37 11.78 -10.57 -4.74
C THR A 37 11.48 -9.07 -4.61
N THR A 38 11.12 -8.43 -5.72
CA THR A 38 10.68 -7.03 -5.72
C THR A 38 9.42 -6.84 -4.86
N LEU A 39 8.47 -7.81 -4.90
CA LEU A 39 7.26 -7.76 -4.08
C LEU A 39 7.59 -7.64 -2.59
N VAL A 40 8.42 -8.54 -2.07
CA VAL A 40 8.78 -8.54 -0.64
C VAL A 40 9.52 -7.26 -0.25
N GLN A 41 10.50 -6.84 -1.04
CA GLN A 41 11.30 -5.63 -0.75
C GLN A 41 10.45 -4.36 -0.72
N VAL A 42 9.56 -4.20 -1.70
CA VAL A 42 8.68 -3.03 -1.79
C VAL A 42 7.61 -3.08 -0.71
N ALA A 43 7.01 -4.25 -0.45
CA ALA A 43 6.01 -4.42 0.59
C ALA A 43 6.57 -4.14 1.98
N GLU A 44 7.81 -4.56 2.27
CA GLU A 44 8.49 -4.24 3.53
C GLU A 44 8.70 -2.73 3.68
N ARG A 45 9.23 -2.08 2.63
CA ARG A 45 9.44 -0.63 2.61
C ARG A 45 8.13 0.13 2.87
N VAL A 46 7.11 -0.17 2.08
CA VAL A 46 5.80 0.49 2.16
C VAL A 46 5.13 0.19 3.50
N GLY A 47 5.07 -1.07 3.93
CA GLY A 47 4.43 -1.48 5.18
C GLY A 47 5.06 -0.81 6.40
N ARG A 48 6.39 -0.72 6.44
CA ARG A 48 7.12 0.01 7.49
C ARG A 48 6.80 1.50 7.47
N ASP A 49 6.90 2.16 6.31
CA ASP A 49 6.70 3.60 6.20
C ASP A 49 5.24 4.00 6.53
N LEU A 50 4.27 3.14 6.21
CA LEU A 50 2.86 3.31 6.62
C LEU A 50 2.65 3.14 8.13
N ALA A 51 3.37 2.21 8.78
CA ALA A 51 3.22 1.93 10.21
C ALA A 51 3.96 2.94 11.09
N ARG A 52 5.15 3.39 10.66
CA ARG A 52 6.04 4.28 11.40
C ARG A 52 6.60 5.36 10.50
N PRO A 53 5.80 6.36 10.11
CA PRO A 53 6.25 7.43 9.23
C PRO A 53 7.45 8.17 9.86
N GLY A 54 8.56 8.27 9.12
CA GLY A 54 9.81 8.83 9.65
C GLY A 54 10.38 8.07 10.87
N GLY A 55 10.03 6.80 11.04
CA GLY A 55 10.47 5.97 12.18
C GLY A 55 9.62 6.10 13.45
N ASN A 56 8.54 6.89 13.44
CA ASN A 56 7.70 7.14 14.62
C ASN A 56 6.33 6.47 14.51
N SER A 57 6.07 5.45 15.34
CA SER A 57 4.77 4.75 15.40
C SER A 57 3.63 5.57 15.99
N ARG A 58 3.93 6.70 16.65
CA ARG A 58 2.93 7.64 17.20
C ARG A 58 2.70 8.85 16.31
N SER A 59 3.22 8.82 15.08
CA SER A 59 2.97 9.89 14.11
C SER A 59 1.48 9.98 13.83
N ALA A 60 0.94 11.21 13.75
CA ALA A 60 -0.43 11.45 13.29
C ALA A 60 -0.65 11.00 11.83
N ASP A 61 0.45 10.83 11.07
CA ASP A 61 0.43 10.32 9.70
C ASP A 61 0.44 8.78 9.62
N ALA A 62 0.60 8.07 10.73
CA ALA A 62 0.63 6.60 10.72
C ALA A 62 -0.72 6.04 10.27
N LEU A 63 -0.70 5.05 9.39
CA LEU A 63 -1.90 4.39 8.91
C LEU A 63 -2.46 3.47 10.01
N ALA A 64 -3.71 3.66 10.39
CA ALA A 64 -4.36 2.82 11.38
C ALA A 64 -4.72 1.43 10.80
N THR A 65 -4.65 0.38 11.62
CA THR A 65 -5.01 -0.99 11.22
C THR A 65 -6.44 -1.06 10.70
N SER A 66 -7.37 -0.32 11.31
CA SER A 66 -8.78 -0.29 10.88
C SER A 66 -8.94 0.24 9.45
N GLN A 67 -8.14 1.24 9.07
CA GLN A 67 -8.18 1.84 7.73
C GLN A 67 -7.68 0.83 6.69
N ILE A 68 -6.50 0.23 6.89
CA ILE A 68 -5.95 -0.74 5.93
C ILE A 68 -6.80 -2.01 5.85
N ARG A 69 -7.31 -2.51 6.98
CA ARG A 69 -8.20 -3.69 7.01
C ARG A 69 -9.51 -3.46 6.27
N SER A 70 -10.07 -2.25 6.32
CA SER A 70 -11.32 -1.94 5.61
C SER A 70 -11.18 -2.08 4.09
N VAL A 71 -10.01 -1.75 3.54
CA VAL A 71 -9.71 -1.87 2.10
C VAL A 71 -9.34 -3.32 1.78
N PHE A 72 -8.47 -3.94 2.59
CA PHE A 72 -8.04 -5.32 2.41
C PHE A 72 -9.20 -6.32 2.46
N GLY A 73 -10.18 -6.10 3.35
CA GLY A 73 -11.37 -6.94 3.44
C GLY A 73 -12.15 -7.00 2.12
N LYS A 74 -12.28 -5.87 1.41
CA LYS A 74 -12.93 -5.85 0.10
C LYS A 74 -12.10 -6.59 -0.96
N VAL A 75 -10.79 -6.44 -0.95
CA VAL A 75 -9.90 -7.19 -1.86
C VAL A 75 -9.99 -8.70 -1.61
N ARG A 76 -10.07 -9.13 -0.35
CA ARG A 76 -10.27 -10.55 0.01
C ARG A 76 -11.62 -11.09 -0.43
N GLU A 77 -12.68 -10.29 -0.32
CA GLU A 77 -14.00 -10.65 -0.84
C GLU A 77 -13.95 -10.94 -2.35
N LEU A 78 -13.30 -10.05 -3.13
CA LEU A 78 -13.10 -10.24 -4.57
C LEU A 78 -12.25 -11.48 -4.89
N GLU A 79 -11.20 -11.72 -4.10
CA GLU A 79 -10.37 -12.92 -4.22
C GLU A 79 -11.18 -14.20 -3.98
N MET A 80 -12.05 -14.22 -2.98
CA MET A 80 -12.93 -15.36 -2.69
C MET A 80 -13.92 -15.60 -3.83
N GLN A 81 -14.54 -14.54 -4.36
CA GLN A 81 -15.40 -14.64 -5.54
C GLN A 81 -14.65 -15.26 -6.72
N LEU A 82 -13.44 -14.76 -7.02
CA LEU A 82 -12.60 -15.27 -8.10
C LEU A 82 -12.19 -16.75 -7.92
N ARG A 83 -11.97 -17.20 -6.68
CA ARG A 83 -11.64 -18.60 -6.35
C ARG A 83 -12.81 -19.56 -6.57
N SER A 84 -14.04 -19.07 -6.56
CA SER A 84 -15.24 -19.88 -6.86
C SER A 84 -15.44 -20.15 -8.35
N LEU A 85 -14.71 -19.43 -9.21
CA LEU A 85 -14.76 -19.57 -10.66
C LEU A 85 -13.78 -20.63 -11.18
N SER A 86 -13.96 -21.03 -12.44
CA SER A 86 -13.08 -22.02 -13.07
C SER A 86 -11.62 -21.56 -13.09
N PRO A 87 -10.66 -22.41 -12.67
CA PRO A 87 -9.23 -22.08 -12.77
C PRO A 87 -8.74 -21.85 -14.20
N SER A 88 -9.49 -22.28 -15.22
CA SER A 88 -9.14 -22.09 -16.63
C SER A 88 -9.38 -20.68 -17.13
N GLU A 89 -10.19 -19.88 -16.42
CA GLU A 89 -10.44 -18.48 -16.78
C GLU A 89 -9.19 -17.65 -16.55
N ARG A 90 -8.74 -16.96 -17.58
CA ARG A 90 -7.55 -16.10 -17.52
C ARG A 90 -7.88 -14.66 -17.16
N GLU A 91 -9.16 -14.28 -17.28
CA GLU A 91 -9.63 -12.93 -17.02
C GLU A 91 -10.56 -12.87 -15.81
N LEU A 92 -10.63 -11.69 -15.19
CA LEU A 92 -11.63 -11.34 -14.20
C LEU A 92 -13.00 -11.20 -14.87
N THR A 93 -14.05 -11.61 -14.18
CA THR A 93 -15.42 -11.33 -14.65
C THR A 93 -15.68 -9.83 -14.69
N PRO A 94 -16.66 -9.35 -15.49
CA PRO A 94 -17.04 -7.94 -15.52
C PRO A 94 -17.36 -7.36 -14.14
N GLU A 95 -17.96 -8.16 -13.26
CA GLU A 95 -18.35 -7.77 -11.90
C GLU A 95 -17.12 -7.56 -11.01
N ILE A 96 -16.23 -8.57 -10.94
CA ILE A 96 -15.00 -8.48 -10.14
C ILE A 96 -14.13 -7.33 -10.64
N TYR A 97 -13.97 -7.20 -11.96
CA TYR A 97 -13.21 -6.11 -12.56
C TYR A 97 -13.80 -4.74 -12.20
N ARG A 98 -15.12 -4.57 -12.31
CA ARG A 98 -15.79 -3.32 -11.95
C ARG A 98 -15.58 -2.97 -10.47
N GLU A 99 -15.74 -3.93 -9.58
CA GLU A 99 -15.56 -3.70 -8.14
C GLU A 99 -14.12 -3.37 -7.77
N LEU A 100 -13.15 -4.03 -8.40
CA LEU A 100 -11.74 -3.70 -8.28
C LEU A 100 -11.46 -2.24 -8.69
N GLN A 101 -11.99 -1.80 -9.84
CA GLN A 101 -11.83 -0.41 -10.29
C GLN A 101 -12.48 0.60 -9.33
N LEU A 102 -13.61 0.25 -8.71
CA LEU A 102 -14.30 1.11 -7.73
C LEU A 102 -13.55 1.27 -6.40
N LEU A 103 -12.52 0.46 -6.13
CA LEU A 103 -11.64 0.70 -4.99
C LEU A 103 -10.87 2.01 -5.12
N ARG A 104 -10.53 2.44 -6.34
CA ARG A 104 -9.77 3.68 -6.57
C ARG A 104 -10.52 4.94 -6.11
N PRO A 105 -11.76 5.22 -6.56
CA PRO A 105 -12.52 6.37 -6.05
C PRO A 105 -12.84 6.24 -4.55
N LYS A 106 -13.04 5.02 -4.02
CA LYS A 106 -13.23 4.80 -2.58
C LYS A 106 -11.99 5.20 -1.77
N LEU A 107 -10.80 4.79 -2.22
CA LEU A 107 -9.52 5.17 -1.62
C LEU A 107 -9.29 6.68 -1.71
N ALA A 108 -9.60 7.30 -2.84
CA ALA A 108 -9.49 8.74 -3.02
C ALA A 108 -10.37 9.52 -2.02
N TYR A 109 -11.62 9.08 -1.84
CA TYR A 109 -12.53 9.68 -0.87
C TYR A 109 -12.04 9.49 0.58
N GLN A 110 -11.60 8.27 0.94
CA GLN A 110 -11.05 7.99 2.27
C GLN A 110 -9.80 8.85 2.55
N ALA A 111 -8.92 9.00 1.57
CA ALA A 111 -7.72 9.84 1.68
C ALA A 111 -8.08 11.31 1.90
N ALA A 112 -9.05 11.84 1.15
CA ALA A 112 -9.51 13.23 1.30
C ALA A 112 -10.16 13.53 2.67
N ARG A 113 -10.72 12.51 3.33
CA ARG A 113 -11.36 12.62 4.65
C ARG A 113 -10.41 12.35 5.82
N ALA A 114 -9.27 11.71 5.57
CA ALA A 114 -8.34 11.32 6.62
C ALA A 114 -7.58 12.55 7.16
N THR A 115 -7.37 12.60 8.47
CA THR A 115 -6.61 13.67 9.13
C THR A 115 -5.10 13.54 8.91
N GLY A 116 -4.61 12.30 8.77
CA GLY A 116 -3.19 12.00 8.53
C GLY A 116 -2.91 11.53 7.09
N LYS A 117 -1.64 11.48 6.71
CA LYS A 117 -1.21 11.09 5.37
C LYS A 117 -1.23 9.59 5.08
N GLY A 118 -1.36 8.72 6.09
CA GLY A 118 -1.30 7.27 5.91
C GLY A 118 -2.25 6.72 4.83
N VAL A 119 -3.49 7.21 4.78
CA VAL A 119 -4.46 6.78 3.75
C VAL A 119 -4.10 7.32 2.37
N THR A 120 -3.54 8.53 2.29
CA THR A 120 -3.02 9.10 1.05
C THR A 120 -1.85 8.29 0.51
N TRP A 121 -0.94 7.84 1.37
CA TRP A 121 0.18 6.97 0.99
C TRP A 121 -0.26 5.58 0.56
N LEU A 122 -1.25 5.00 1.26
CA LEU A 122 -1.89 3.76 0.84
C LEU A 122 -2.51 3.92 -0.56
N LYS A 123 -3.25 5.01 -0.80
CA LYS A 123 -3.82 5.34 -2.11
C LYS A 123 -2.74 5.45 -3.18
N GLN A 124 -1.66 6.19 -2.92
CA GLN A 124 -0.51 6.35 -3.84
C GLN A 124 0.18 5.02 -4.18
N THR A 125 0.06 4.01 -3.31
CA THR A 125 0.57 2.65 -3.54
C THR A 125 -0.42 1.81 -4.35
N LEU A 126 -1.68 1.75 -3.90
CA LEU A 126 -2.65 0.78 -4.41
C LEU A 126 -3.30 1.21 -5.72
N GLU A 127 -3.54 2.51 -5.93
CA GLU A 127 -4.17 2.98 -7.17
C GLU A 127 -3.37 2.60 -8.43
N PRO A 128 -2.06 2.91 -8.55
CA PRO A 128 -1.28 2.51 -9.72
C PRO A 128 -1.07 0.98 -9.81
N ALA A 129 -1.14 0.26 -8.69
CA ALA A 129 -1.10 -1.20 -8.68
C ALA A 129 -2.40 -1.80 -9.27
N ILE A 130 -3.57 -1.26 -8.88
CA ILE A 130 -4.88 -1.66 -9.41
C ILE A 130 -4.97 -1.42 -10.92
N GLU A 131 -4.42 -0.31 -11.42
CA GLU A 131 -4.39 -0.03 -12.86
C GLU A 131 -3.66 -1.12 -13.66
N ARG A 132 -2.54 -1.63 -13.13
CA ARG A 132 -1.72 -2.67 -13.77
C ARG A 132 -2.35 -4.05 -13.81
N VAL A 133 -3.30 -4.31 -12.91
CA VAL A 133 -4.07 -5.57 -12.90
C VAL A 133 -4.83 -5.73 -14.22
N GLY A 134 -5.46 -4.66 -14.71
CA GLY A 134 -6.37 -4.74 -15.85
C GLY A 134 -7.45 -5.79 -15.59
N ARG A 135 -7.67 -6.67 -16.57
CA ARG A 135 -8.58 -7.83 -16.45
C ARG A 135 -7.86 -9.13 -16.16
N ASP A 136 -6.55 -9.14 -15.98
CA ASP A 136 -5.79 -10.38 -15.89
C ASP A 136 -5.91 -11.03 -14.50
N ARG A 137 -6.32 -12.30 -14.47
CA ARG A 137 -6.50 -13.08 -13.24
C ARG A 137 -5.20 -13.26 -12.46
N GLN A 138 -4.08 -13.51 -13.15
CA GLN A 138 -2.79 -13.68 -12.50
C GLN A 138 -2.30 -12.37 -11.90
N ARG A 139 -2.43 -11.26 -12.64
CA ARG A 139 -2.03 -9.95 -12.11
C ARG A 139 -2.86 -9.54 -10.90
N PHE A 140 -4.14 -9.90 -10.87
CA PHE A 140 -4.96 -9.69 -9.68
C PHE A 140 -4.46 -10.51 -8.48
N ARG A 141 -4.05 -11.77 -8.68
CA ARG A 141 -3.40 -12.57 -7.61
C ARG A 141 -2.13 -11.91 -7.12
N ASN A 142 -1.25 -11.47 -8.02
CA ASN A 142 -0.02 -10.75 -7.66
C ASN A 142 -0.33 -9.47 -6.83
N PHE A 143 -1.39 -8.75 -7.20
CA PHE A 143 -1.88 -7.59 -6.43
C PHE A 143 -2.35 -7.98 -5.02
N VAL A 144 -3.11 -9.07 -4.89
CA VAL A 144 -3.58 -9.57 -3.58
C VAL A 144 -2.39 -9.95 -2.69
N ASP A 145 -1.41 -10.67 -3.24
CA ASP A 145 -0.21 -11.10 -2.52
C ASP A 145 0.62 -9.89 -2.07
N PHE A 146 0.79 -8.90 -2.96
CA PHE A 146 1.47 -7.65 -2.63
C PHE A 146 0.76 -6.89 -1.51
N PHE A 147 -0.56 -6.77 -1.57
CA PHE A 147 -1.32 -6.07 -0.54
C PHE A 147 -1.30 -6.80 0.80
N GLU A 148 -1.33 -8.13 0.79
CA GLU A 148 -1.17 -8.95 2.00
C GLU A 148 0.21 -8.75 2.62
N ALA A 149 1.27 -8.75 1.81
CA ALA A 149 2.63 -8.51 2.29
C ALA A 149 2.75 -7.12 2.94
N ILE A 150 2.17 -6.07 2.34
CA ILE A 150 2.13 -4.73 2.94
C ILE A 150 1.44 -4.78 4.31
N LEU A 151 0.30 -5.46 4.43
CA LEU A 151 -0.43 -5.60 5.68
C LEU A 151 0.39 -6.35 6.74
N ALA A 152 1.07 -7.42 6.35
CA ALA A 152 1.94 -8.20 7.23
C ALA A 152 3.10 -7.35 7.76
N TYR A 153 3.80 -6.63 6.89
CA TYR A 153 4.92 -5.76 7.29
C TYR A 153 4.46 -4.53 8.07
N HIS A 154 3.30 -3.95 7.74
CA HIS A 154 2.69 -2.90 8.55
C HIS A 154 2.45 -3.39 9.98
N LYS A 155 1.87 -4.60 10.13
CA LYS A 155 1.62 -5.19 11.44
C LYS A 155 2.92 -5.53 12.18
N ALA A 156 3.91 -6.11 11.51
CA ALA A 156 5.22 -6.43 12.07
C ALA A 156 5.95 -5.18 12.59
N ASN A 157 5.76 -4.03 11.92
CA ASN A 157 6.24 -2.73 12.36
C ASN A 157 5.34 -2.07 13.41
N GLY A 158 4.46 -2.81 14.08
CA GLY A 158 3.67 -2.30 15.20
C GLY A 158 2.54 -1.35 14.79
N GLY A 159 2.04 -1.45 13.56
CA GLY A 159 0.80 -0.82 13.16
C GLY A 159 -0.34 -1.18 14.13
N GLN A 160 -1.08 -0.15 14.57
CA GLN A 160 -2.18 -0.25 15.53
C GLN A 160 -3.51 0.09 14.88
#